data_AF-A0A814Q310-F1
#
_entry.id   AF-A0A814Q310-F1
#
_cell.length_a   1.000
_cell.length_b   1.000
_cell.length_c   1.000
_cell.angle_alpha   90.00
_cell.angle_beta   90.00
_cell.angle_gamma   90.00
#
_symmetry.space_group_name_H-M   'P 1'
#
loop_
_entity.id
_entity.type
_entity.pdbx_description
1 polymer ?
#
loop_
_entity_poly.entity_id
_entity_poly.type
_entity_poly.pdbx_seq_one_letter_code
_entity_poly.pdbx_strand_id
1 'polypeptide(L)'
;MNPKIGIDSKTFLSNELKNMIDKYKHNSYYGPFSVICQSNGFGKSRVCASLTENNFYVVFCCLRPKESTGYPKRSILAEKLTSKNTDLKYFRCYFSLFIELLNKTEDDCKQFFEKYDQQENTSSSKHLEELINENYKKFTKKSKITKYCGTKPLLFVFDEASNLCVARDEGSSNFFLIRSILSELKDNMFVLFLDTFTQL
;
A
#
# COMPACT_ATOMS: atom_id res chain seq x y z
N MET A 1 0.72 29.35 29.15
CA MET A 1 0.93 28.00 28.60
C MET A 1 -0.04 27.82 27.46
N ASN A 2 0.44 27.70 26.24
CA ASN A 2 -0.40 27.59 25.05
C ASN A 2 -0.84 26.12 24.93
N PRO A 3 -2.13 25.77 25.10
CA PRO A 3 -2.58 24.41 24.83
C PRO A 3 -2.28 24.15 23.36
N LYS A 4 -1.52 23.11 23.04
CA LYS A 4 -1.28 22.74 21.65
C LYS A 4 -2.64 22.52 21.00
N ILE A 5 -3.08 23.49 20.20
CA ILE A 5 -4.12 23.33 19.17
C ILE A 5 -3.48 22.43 18.12
N GLY A 6 -3.34 21.16 18.47
CA GLY A 6 -2.67 20.15 17.65
C GLY A 6 -3.59 18.97 17.66
N ILE A 7 -4.39 18.84 16.60
CA ILE A 7 -5.02 17.57 16.28
C ILE A 7 -3.88 16.55 16.14
N ASP A 8 -3.93 15.46 16.89
CA ASP A 8 -3.01 14.35 16.66
C ASP A 8 -3.28 13.79 15.27
N SER A 9 -2.42 14.11 14.30
CA SER A 9 -2.56 13.74 12.90
C SER A 9 -2.74 12.23 12.73
N LYS A 10 -2.14 11.42 13.62
CA LYS A 10 -2.28 9.97 13.63
C LYS A 10 -3.70 9.56 14.02
N THR A 11 -4.21 10.09 15.13
CA THR A 11 -5.59 9.84 15.57
C THR A 11 -6.59 10.31 14.52
N PHE A 12 -6.41 11.52 13.99
CA PHE A 12 -7.25 12.05 12.92
C PHE A 12 -7.27 11.14 11.70
N LEU A 13 -6.11 10.80 11.15
CA LEU A 13 -6.04 9.93 9.97
C LEU A 13 -6.64 8.56 10.26
N SER A 14 -6.39 7.98 11.43
CA SER A 14 -6.95 6.68 11.82
C SER A 14 -8.48 6.69 11.86
N ASN A 15 -9.08 7.78 12.36
CA ASN A 15 -10.52 7.94 12.46
C ASN A 15 -11.13 8.17 11.07
N GLU A 16 -10.51 9.01 10.25
CA GLU A 16 -10.96 9.23 8.88
C GLU A 16 -10.88 7.97 8.04
N LEU A 17 -9.81 7.18 8.16
CA LEU A 17 -9.70 5.90 7.46
C LEU A 17 -10.77 4.89 7.89
N LYS A 18 -11.03 4.77 9.20
CA LYS A 18 -12.14 3.92 9.70
C LYS A 18 -13.47 4.37 9.12
N ASN A 19 -13.75 5.68 9.17
CA ASN A 19 -14.95 6.26 8.59
C ASN A 19 -15.07 5.98 7.08
N MET A 20 -13.97 6.06 6.32
CA MET A 20 -13.95 5.76 4.88
C MET A 20 -14.18 4.28 4.60
N ILE A 21 -13.56 3.39 5.37
CA ILE A 21 -13.76 1.93 5.28
C ILE A 21 -15.23 1.59 5.59
N ASP A 22 -15.79 2.12 6.67
CA ASP A 22 -17.17 1.85 7.09
C ASP A 22 -18.20 2.38 6.09
N LYS A 23 -17.91 3.53 5.46
CA LYS A 23 -18.79 4.14 4.44
C LYS A 23 -18.63 3.52 3.05
N TYR A 24 -17.56 2.77 2.80
CA TYR A 24 -17.32 2.17 1.49
C TYR A 24 -18.40 1.15 1.16
N LYS A 25 -19.13 1.40 0.08
CA LYS A 25 -20.13 0.50 -0.49
C LYS A 25 -19.66 0.08 -1.87
N HIS A 26 -19.42 -1.22 -2.06
CA HIS A 26 -18.90 -1.81 -3.30
C HIS A 26 -19.71 -1.42 -4.56
N ASN A 27 -21.03 -1.22 -4.42
CA ASN A 27 -21.90 -0.83 -5.54
C ASN A 27 -21.93 0.69 -5.81
N SER A 28 -21.36 1.51 -4.93
CA SER A 28 -21.40 2.98 -5.01
C SER A 28 -20.04 3.61 -5.33
N TYR A 29 -18.96 2.88 -5.10
CA TYR A 29 -17.59 3.35 -5.30
C TYR A 29 -16.79 2.32 -6.08
N TYR A 30 -15.82 2.80 -6.86
CA TYR A 30 -15.02 1.94 -7.72
C TYR A 30 -14.06 1.02 -6.94
N GLY A 31 -13.53 1.49 -5.81
CA GLY A 31 -12.65 0.73 -4.92
C GLY A 31 -12.38 1.47 -3.61
N PRO A 32 -11.90 0.80 -2.55
CA PRO A 32 -11.67 1.40 -1.25
C PRO A 32 -10.29 2.08 -1.21
N PHE A 33 -10.18 3.26 -1.83
CA PHE A 33 -8.93 4.00 -1.83
C PHE A 33 -9.12 5.50 -1.68
N SER A 34 -8.05 6.17 -1.25
CA SER A 34 -7.95 7.63 -1.22
C SER A 34 -6.55 8.08 -1.59
N VAL A 35 -6.41 9.37 -1.85
CA VAL A 35 -5.13 10.01 -2.22
C VAL A 35 -4.83 11.10 -1.20
N ILE A 36 -3.60 11.15 -0.71
CA ILE A 36 -3.10 12.22 0.15
C ILE A 36 -1.93 12.89 -0.57
N CYS A 37 -2.19 14.06 -1.13
CA CYS A 37 -1.17 14.93 -1.70
C CYS A 37 -0.83 16.02 -0.70
N GLN A 38 0.46 16.16 -0.37
CA GLN A 38 0.96 17.23 0.50
C GLN A 38 2.40 17.52 0.17
N SER A 39 2.89 18.71 0.49
CA SER A 39 4.30 19.08 0.34
C SER A 39 5.26 18.08 1.04
N ASN A 40 6.52 18.07 0.60
CA ASN A 40 7.53 17.18 1.16
C ASN A 40 7.87 17.58 2.61
N GLY A 41 8.26 16.61 3.44
CA GLY A 41 8.65 16.85 4.84
C GLY A 41 7.50 17.00 5.84
N PHE A 42 6.25 16.97 5.40
CA PHE A 42 5.06 17.07 6.28
C PHE A 42 4.72 15.76 7.02
N GLY A 43 5.53 14.73 6.88
CA GLY A 43 5.41 13.50 7.67
C GLY A 43 4.34 12.51 7.21
N LYS A 44 3.82 12.62 5.97
CA LYS A 44 2.83 11.70 5.40
C LYS A 44 3.19 10.22 5.65
N SER A 45 4.38 9.82 5.20
CA SER A 45 4.90 8.45 5.31
C SER A 45 5.01 8.00 6.77
N ARG A 46 5.48 8.90 7.65
CA ARG A 46 5.63 8.63 9.08
C ARG A 46 4.27 8.43 9.77
N VAL A 47 3.28 9.27 9.45
CA VAL A 47 1.93 9.12 9.99
C VAL A 47 1.32 7.80 9.55
N CYS A 48 1.43 7.43 8.27
CA CYS A 48 0.94 6.14 7.78
C CYS A 48 1.60 4.93 8.47
N ALA A 49 2.92 4.92 8.64
CA ALA A 49 3.60 3.86 9.39
C ALA A 49 3.15 3.77 10.86
N SER A 50 2.90 4.93 11.49
CA SER A 50 2.44 4.98 12.89
C SER A 50 1.01 4.49 13.11
N LEU A 51 0.21 4.27 12.05
CA LEU A 51 -1.15 3.70 12.18
C LEU A 51 -1.14 2.28 12.75
N THR A 52 0.01 1.59 12.72
CA THR A 52 0.23 0.32 13.44
C THR A 52 -0.09 0.43 14.93
N GLU A 53 0.18 1.58 15.56
CA GLU A 53 -0.16 1.90 16.95
C GLU A 53 -1.67 2.12 17.17
N ASN A 54 -2.46 2.20 16.09
CA ASN A 54 -3.91 2.37 16.11
C ASN A 54 -4.67 1.17 15.53
N ASN A 55 -4.03 -0.01 15.60
CA ASN A 55 -4.59 -1.30 15.16
C ASN A 55 -4.85 -1.40 13.65
N PHE A 56 -4.01 -0.76 12.83
CA PHE A 56 -3.97 -1.01 11.39
C PHE A 56 -2.83 -1.95 11.04
N TYR A 57 -3.11 -3.00 10.30
CA TYR A 57 -2.05 -3.67 9.54
C TYR A 57 -1.66 -2.77 8.37
N VAL A 58 -0.38 -2.45 8.27
CA VAL A 58 0.14 -1.55 7.22
C VAL A 58 1.08 -2.32 6.32
N VAL A 59 0.83 -2.27 5.02
CA VAL A 59 1.75 -2.74 3.98
C VAL A 59 2.25 -1.50 3.27
N PHE A 60 3.47 -1.09 3.57
CA PHE A 60 4.04 0.15 3.07
C PHE A 60 4.98 -0.09 1.89
N CYS A 61 4.77 0.65 0.79
CA CYS A 61 5.53 0.53 -0.44
C CYS A 61 5.91 1.92 -0.97
N CYS A 62 7.18 2.30 -0.86
CA CYS A 62 7.70 3.53 -1.42
C CYS A 62 8.18 3.31 -2.86
N LEU A 63 7.55 4.02 -3.81
CA LEU A 63 7.78 3.87 -5.25
C LEU A 63 8.80 4.86 -5.83
N ARG A 64 9.45 5.63 -4.96
CA ARG A 64 10.52 6.59 -5.26
C ARG A 64 11.59 5.98 -6.18
N PRO A 65 12.09 6.65 -7.24
CA PRO A 65 13.07 6.10 -8.19
C PRO A 65 14.30 5.46 -7.53
N LYS A 66 14.91 4.47 -8.17
CA LYS A 66 16.06 3.71 -7.64
C LYS A 66 17.25 4.59 -7.23
N GLU A 67 17.51 5.65 -7.98
CA GLU A 67 18.62 6.58 -7.73
C GLU A 67 18.34 7.59 -6.61
N SER A 68 17.14 7.57 -6.02
CA SER A 68 16.78 8.56 -5.02
C SER A 68 17.33 8.21 -3.64
N THR A 69 17.97 9.20 -3.02
CA THR A 69 18.50 9.12 -1.64
C THR A 69 17.50 9.61 -0.58
N GLY A 70 16.28 9.97 -1.00
CA GLY A 70 15.24 10.53 -0.14
C GLY A 70 14.65 9.51 0.84
N TYR A 71 13.96 10.03 1.86
CA TYR A 71 13.24 9.24 2.86
C TYR A 71 11.71 9.32 2.62
N PRO A 72 10.94 8.22 2.79
CA PRO A 72 11.40 6.86 3.09
C PRO A 72 12.17 6.23 1.93
N LYS A 73 13.01 5.23 2.23
CA LYS A 73 13.77 4.50 1.22
C LYS A 73 12.82 3.78 0.26
N ARG A 74 13.26 3.60 -0.99
CA ARG A 74 12.53 2.81 -1.99
C ARG A 74 12.27 1.40 -1.46
N SER A 75 11.07 0.87 -1.72
CA SER A 75 10.75 -0.51 -1.40
C SER A 75 11.30 -1.49 -2.44
N ILE A 76 11.72 -2.67 -2.01
CA ILE A 76 12.35 -3.67 -2.89
C ILE A 76 11.41 -4.07 -4.06
N LEU A 77 10.12 -4.23 -3.75
CA LEU A 77 9.09 -4.59 -4.72
C LEU A 77 8.73 -3.46 -5.68
N ALA A 78 9.16 -2.22 -5.40
CA ALA A 78 8.85 -1.08 -6.24
C ALA A 78 9.40 -1.24 -7.66
N GLU A 79 10.56 -1.88 -7.84
CA GLU A 79 11.13 -2.12 -9.18
C GLU A 79 10.17 -2.88 -10.09
N LYS A 80 9.54 -3.94 -9.57
CA LYS A 80 8.52 -4.65 -10.33
C LYS A 80 7.25 -3.82 -10.43
N LEU A 81 6.75 -3.22 -9.36
CA LEU A 81 5.49 -2.46 -9.42
C LEU A 81 5.53 -1.23 -10.35
N THR A 82 6.71 -0.64 -10.59
CA THR A 82 6.90 0.49 -11.52
C THR A 82 7.45 0.08 -12.89
N SER A 83 7.71 -1.21 -13.14
CA SER A 83 8.22 -1.68 -14.43
C SER A 83 7.14 -1.57 -15.52
N LYS A 84 7.55 -1.17 -16.73
CA LYS A 84 6.69 -1.16 -17.94
C LYS A 84 6.22 -2.54 -18.38
N ASN A 85 6.88 -3.61 -17.92
CA ASN A 85 6.55 -5.00 -18.29
C ASN A 85 5.66 -5.70 -17.27
N THR A 86 5.31 -5.03 -16.17
CA THR A 86 4.50 -5.62 -15.10
C THR A 86 3.08 -5.80 -15.57
N ASP A 87 2.46 -6.93 -15.26
CA ASP A 87 1.10 -7.21 -15.67
C ASP A 87 0.13 -7.17 -14.48
N LEU A 88 -1.17 -7.28 -14.79
CA LEU A 88 -2.23 -7.30 -13.79
C LEU A 88 -2.05 -8.45 -12.78
N LYS A 89 -1.49 -9.58 -13.23
CA LYS A 89 -1.27 -10.77 -12.43
C LYS A 89 -0.24 -10.52 -11.33
N TYR A 90 0.82 -9.77 -11.61
CA TYR A 90 1.81 -9.40 -10.60
C TYR A 90 1.18 -8.55 -9.48
N PHE A 91 0.35 -7.56 -9.82
CA PHE A 91 -0.37 -6.77 -8.82
C PHE A 91 -1.29 -7.65 -7.97
N ARG A 92 -2.02 -8.60 -8.56
CA ARG A 92 -2.81 -9.56 -7.77
C ARG A 92 -1.95 -10.37 -6.80
N CYS A 93 -0.79 -10.83 -7.24
CA CYS A 93 0.14 -11.58 -6.38
C CYS A 93 0.64 -10.72 -5.22
N TYR A 94 0.92 -9.43 -5.47
CA TYR A 94 1.31 -8.49 -4.43
C TYR A 94 0.25 -8.38 -3.33
N PHE A 95 -1.01 -8.06 -3.69
CA PHE A 95 -2.09 -7.92 -2.70
C PHE A 95 -2.39 -9.26 -2.01
N SER A 96 -2.52 -10.36 -2.78
CA SER A 96 -2.82 -11.68 -2.21
C SER A 96 -1.75 -12.17 -1.26
N LEU A 97 -0.46 -11.92 -1.53
CA LEU A 97 0.61 -12.33 -0.64
C LEU A 97 0.42 -11.76 0.76
N PHE A 98 0.28 -10.44 0.90
CA PHE A 98 0.15 -9.83 2.22
C PHE A 98 -1.15 -10.22 2.93
N ILE A 99 -2.24 -10.42 2.18
CA ILE A 99 -3.49 -10.94 2.73
C ILE A 99 -3.30 -12.37 3.25
N GLU A 100 -2.62 -13.24 2.51
CA GLU A 100 -2.34 -14.62 2.91
C GLU A 100 -1.40 -14.70 4.11
N LEU A 101 -0.39 -13.83 4.17
CA LEU A 101 0.48 -13.71 5.34
C LEU A 101 -0.32 -13.28 6.57
N LEU A 102 -1.19 -12.27 6.44
CA LEU A 102 -2.03 -11.79 7.54
C LEU A 102 -3.07 -12.80 8.01
N ASN A 103 -3.69 -13.54 7.08
CA ASN A 103 -4.67 -14.56 7.44
C ASN A 103 -4.05 -15.73 8.22
N LYS A 104 -2.72 -15.90 8.20
CA LYS A 104 -1.98 -16.97 8.88
C LYS A 104 -1.14 -16.49 10.05
N THR A 105 -1.02 -15.18 10.26
CA THR A 105 -0.14 -14.63 11.28
C THR A 105 -0.84 -14.52 12.62
N GLU A 106 -0.08 -14.71 13.69
CA GLU A 106 -0.45 -14.32 15.06
C GLU A 106 0.17 -12.98 15.45
N ASP A 107 1.01 -12.40 14.58
CA ASP A 107 1.69 -11.13 14.79
C ASP A 107 0.67 -9.99 14.98
N ASP A 108 0.92 -9.11 15.94
CA ASP A 108 0.20 -7.85 16.04
C ASP A 108 0.54 -6.89 14.87
N CYS A 109 -0.15 -5.75 14.81
CA CYS A 109 0.01 -4.79 13.72
C CYS A 109 1.45 -4.23 13.60
N LYS A 110 2.12 -4.04 14.72
CA LYS A 110 3.49 -3.50 14.76
C LYS A 110 4.49 -4.57 14.40
N GLN A 111 4.37 -5.76 14.99
CA GLN A 111 5.22 -6.92 14.68
C GLN A 111 5.15 -7.29 13.19
N PHE A 112 3.94 -7.31 12.63
CA PHE A 112 3.74 -7.56 11.20
C PHE A 112 4.43 -6.50 10.33
N PHE A 113 4.27 -5.23 10.68
CA PHE A 113 4.89 -4.12 9.94
C PHE A 113 6.42 -4.19 9.99
N GLU A 114 7.01 -4.39 11.17
CA GLU A 114 8.46 -4.51 11.32
C GLU A 114 9.05 -5.71 10.57
N LYS A 115 8.31 -6.83 10.53
CA LYS A 115 8.72 -8.05 9.84
C LYS A 115 8.68 -7.93 8.32
N TYR A 116 7.73 -7.19 7.79
CA TYR A 116 7.45 -7.08 6.35
C TYR A 116 7.62 -5.67 5.77
N ASP A 117 8.26 -4.75 6.50
CA ASP A 117 8.67 -3.47 5.94
C ASP A 117 9.60 -3.72 4.74
N GLN A 118 9.19 -3.18 3.59
CA GLN A 118 9.74 -3.54 2.29
C GLN A 118 10.97 -2.70 1.92
N GLN A 119 11.51 -1.90 2.84
CA GLN A 119 12.66 -1.04 2.57
C GLN A 119 13.94 -1.86 2.32
N GLU A 120 14.92 -1.24 1.65
CA GLU A 120 16.18 -1.89 1.27
C GLU A 120 16.97 -2.44 2.49
N ASN A 121 17.63 -3.60 2.27
CA ASN A 121 18.61 -4.27 3.15
C ASN A 121 18.08 -5.05 4.37
N THR A 122 16.89 -5.65 4.31
CA THR A 122 16.45 -6.66 5.29
C THR A 122 16.40 -8.07 4.68
N SER A 123 16.69 -9.11 5.47
CA SER A 123 16.54 -10.52 5.02
C SER A 123 15.10 -10.84 4.61
N SER A 124 14.11 -10.19 5.26
CA SER A 124 12.69 -10.30 4.93
C SER A 124 12.38 -9.85 3.49
N SER A 125 13.07 -8.82 2.98
CA SER A 125 12.79 -8.27 1.65
C SER A 125 13.11 -9.26 0.52
N LYS A 126 14.21 -10.03 0.62
CA LYS A 126 14.51 -11.09 -0.36
C LYS A 126 13.49 -12.22 -0.31
N HIS A 127 13.09 -12.61 0.90
CA HIS A 127 12.08 -13.64 1.09
C HIS A 127 10.72 -13.22 0.50
N LEU A 128 10.32 -11.94 0.63
CA LEU A 128 9.09 -11.43 0.00
C LEU A 128 9.13 -11.51 -1.52
N GLU A 129 10.25 -11.17 -2.17
CA GLU A 129 10.41 -11.31 -3.61
C GLU A 129 10.25 -12.77 -4.07
N GLU A 130 10.86 -13.70 -3.34
CA GLU A 130 10.75 -15.14 -3.60
C GLU A 130 9.29 -15.60 -3.48
N LEU A 131 8.60 -15.24 -2.40
CA LEU A 131 7.19 -15.58 -2.18
C LEU A 131 6.28 -15.02 -3.28
N ILE A 132 6.48 -13.77 -3.71
CA ILE A 132 5.72 -13.20 -4.83
C ILE A 132 6.00 -13.96 -6.12
N ASN A 133 7.26 -14.29 -6.41
CA ASN A 133 7.61 -15.01 -7.62
C ASN A 133 7.01 -16.43 -7.64
N GLU A 134 6.98 -17.11 -6.50
CA GLU A 134 6.29 -18.40 -6.35
C GLU A 134 4.78 -18.28 -6.56
N ASN A 135 4.15 -17.28 -5.93
CA ASN A 135 2.73 -17.01 -6.12
C ASN A 135 2.42 -16.65 -7.56
N TYR A 136 3.29 -15.87 -8.21
CA TYR A 136 3.17 -15.54 -9.62
C TYR A 136 3.22 -16.78 -10.50
N LYS A 137 4.07 -17.78 -10.22
CA LYS A 137 4.05 -19.04 -11.00
C LYS A 137 2.72 -19.80 -10.85
N LYS A 138 2.10 -19.76 -9.67
CA LYS A 138 0.84 -20.45 -9.36
C LYS A 138 -0.41 -19.70 -9.86
N PHE A 139 -0.37 -18.37 -9.92
CA PHE A 139 -1.51 -17.55 -10.32
C PHE A 139 -1.84 -17.73 -11.81
N THR A 140 -3.14 -17.83 -12.11
CA THR A 140 -3.65 -17.83 -13.48
C THR A 140 -4.32 -16.48 -13.77
N LYS A 141 -4.59 -16.16 -15.05
CA LYS A 141 -5.32 -14.93 -15.42
C LYS A 141 -6.72 -14.82 -14.76
N LYS A 142 -7.32 -15.94 -14.36
CA LYS A 142 -8.63 -16.01 -13.69
C LYS A 142 -8.55 -15.91 -12.16
N SER A 143 -7.36 -15.98 -11.58
CA SER A 143 -7.18 -15.90 -10.14
C SER A 143 -7.62 -14.51 -9.64
N LYS A 144 -8.44 -14.50 -8.58
CA LYS A 144 -8.89 -13.30 -7.87
C LYS A 144 -8.00 -13.03 -6.65
N ILE A 145 -8.10 -11.82 -6.11
CA ILE A 145 -7.45 -11.51 -4.82
C ILE A 145 -8.03 -12.40 -3.71
N THR A 146 -7.15 -12.90 -2.84
CA THR A 146 -7.53 -13.70 -1.67
C THR A 146 -8.39 -12.86 -0.71
N LYS A 147 -9.41 -13.45 -0.09
CA LYS A 147 -10.24 -12.73 0.89
C LYS A 147 -9.45 -12.47 2.17
N TYR A 148 -9.50 -11.24 2.67
CA TYR A 148 -8.98 -10.90 3.99
C TYR A 148 -10.00 -11.26 5.07
N CYS A 149 -9.55 -12.00 6.09
CA CYS A 149 -10.41 -12.52 7.16
C CYS A 149 -10.26 -11.77 8.48
N GLY A 150 -9.38 -10.77 8.55
CA GLY A 150 -9.12 -10.02 9.77
C GLY A 150 -10.18 -8.97 10.09
N THR A 151 -10.35 -8.69 11.38
CA THR A 151 -11.26 -7.65 11.89
C THR A 151 -10.62 -6.27 11.96
N LYS A 152 -9.27 -6.23 11.99
CA LYS A 152 -8.50 -4.97 11.99
C LYS A 152 -8.38 -4.43 10.57
N PRO A 153 -8.37 -3.11 10.36
CA PRO A 153 -8.09 -2.53 9.05
C PRO A 153 -6.75 -2.97 8.46
N LEU A 154 -6.75 -3.34 7.19
CA LEU A 154 -5.57 -3.59 6.37
C LEU A 154 -5.38 -2.43 5.39
N LEU A 155 -4.29 -1.70 5.55
CA LEU A 155 -3.95 -0.55 4.73
C LEU A 155 -2.74 -0.84 3.84
N PHE A 156 -2.95 -0.77 2.52
CA PHE A 156 -1.85 -0.71 1.57
C PHE A 156 -1.49 0.75 1.30
N VAL A 157 -0.23 1.10 1.49
CA VAL A 157 0.25 2.47 1.31
C VAL A 157 1.26 2.49 0.17
N PHE A 158 0.94 3.22 -0.90
CA PHE A 158 1.86 3.50 -1.99
C PHE A 158 2.35 4.94 -1.85
N ASP A 159 3.60 5.11 -1.43
CA ASP A 159 4.26 6.41 -1.35
C ASP A 159 4.98 6.76 -2.65
N GLU A 160 5.08 8.04 -2.97
CA GLU A 160 5.52 8.54 -4.29
C GLU A 160 4.72 7.91 -5.44
N ALA A 161 3.39 7.86 -5.27
CA ALA A 161 2.45 7.11 -6.12
C ALA A 161 2.42 7.56 -7.58
N SER A 162 2.80 8.80 -7.91
CA SER A 162 2.92 9.33 -9.27
C SER A 162 3.82 8.49 -10.17
N ASN A 163 4.77 7.73 -9.60
CA ASN A 163 5.59 6.79 -10.35
C ASN A 163 4.78 5.65 -10.99
N LEU A 164 3.54 5.39 -10.53
CA LEU A 164 2.61 4.45 -11.17
C LEU A 164 1.94 5.04 -12.42
N CYS A 165 1.90 6.37 -12.53
CA CYS A 165 1.23 7.08 -13.62
C CYS A 165 2.13 7.26 -14.86
N VAL A 166 3.42 6.88 -14.77
CA VAL A 166 4.34 6.90 -15.92
C VAL A 166 3.78 6.06 -17.06
N ALA A 167 3.74 6.65 -18.25
CA ALA A 167 3.20 6.00 -19.44
C ALA A 167 4.03 4.77 -19.85
N ARG A 168 3.31 3.70 -20.20
CA ARG A 168 3.84 2.49 -20.83
C ARG A 168 3.79 2.65 -22.35
N ASP A 169 4.47 1.73 -23.04
CA ASP A 169 4.60 1.79 -24.51
C ASP A 169 3.24 1.64 -25.22
N GLU A 170 2.26 1.00 -24.57
CA GLU A 170 0.87 0.85 -25.05
C GLU A 170 -0.05 2.04 -24.67
N GLY A 171 0.49 3.12 -24.10
CA GLY A 171 -0.26 4.33 -23.69
C GLY A 171 -1.02 4.21 -22.36
N SER A 172 -1.06 3.03 -21.74
CA SER A 172 -1.62 2.83 -20.39
C SER A 172 -0.56 3.06 -19.29
N SER A 173 -0.95 3.03 -18.02
CA SER A 173 -0.04 3.19 -16.87
C SER A 173 -0.19 2.05 -15.86
N ASN A 174 0.78 1.86 -14.97
CA ASN A 174 0.69 0.87 -13.89
C ASN A 174 -0.45 1.20 -12.91
N PHE A 175 -0.78 2.50 -12.77
CA PHE A 175 -1.95 2.93 -12.02
C PHE A 175 -3.25 2.37 -12.64
N PHE A 176 -3.37 2.32 -13.98
CA PHE A 176 -4.54 1.73 -14.62
C PHE A 176 -4.70 0.24 -14.28
N LEU A 177 -3.60 -0.51 -14.18
CA LEU A 177 -3.61 -1.90 -13.76
C LEU A 177 -4.02 -2.05 -12.29
N ILE A 178 -3.37 -1.30 -11.38
CA ILE A 178 -3.74 -1.31 -9.95
C ILE A 178 -5.20 -0.94 -9.78
N ARG A 179 -5.70 0.07 -10.50
CA ARG A 179 -7.08 0.51 -10.41
C ARG A 179 -8.04 -0.67 -10.60
N SER A 180 -7.85 -1.50 -11.63
CA SER A 180 -8.64 -2.72 -11.82
C SER A 180 -8.69 -3.63 -10.58
N ILE A 181 -7.56 -3.77 -9.89
CA ILE A 181 -7.40 -4.57 -8.66
C ILE A 181 -8.11 -3.94 -7.45
N LEU A 182 -8.13 -2.61 -7.34
CA LEU A 182 -8.82 -1.92 -6.25
C LEU A 182 -10.32 -2.27 -6.17
N SER A 183 -10.95 -2.55 -7.32
CA SER A 183 -12.37 -2.95 -7.37
C SER A 183 -12.64 -4.36 -6.82
N GLU A 184 -11.60 -5.18 -6.71
CA GLU A 184 -11.66 -6.51 -6.10
C GLU A 184 -11.49 -6.46 -4.58
N LEU A 185 -11.01 -5.34 -4.02
CA LEU A 185 -10.80 -5.15 -2.58
C LEU A 185 -12.14 -4.90 -1.87
N LYS A 186 -12.30 -5.54 -0.71
CA LYS A 186 -13.54 -5.57 0.08
C LYS A 186 -13.23 -5.51 1.58
N ASP A 187 -14.30 -5.38 2.36
CA ASP A 187 -14.28 -5.48 3.82
C ASP A 187 -13.31 -4.45 4.44
N ASN A 188 -12.47 -4.86 5.38
CA ASN A 188 -11.57 -4.00 6.14
C ASN A 188 -10.30 -3.58 5.37
N MET A 189 -10.28 -3.68 4.04
CA MET A 189 -9.11 -3.34 3.23
C MET A 189 -9.24 -1.94 2.64
N PHE A 190 -8.14 -1.18 2.66
CA PHE A 190 -8.09 0.16 2.08
C PHE A 190 -6.73 0.45 1.46
N VAL A 191 -6.69 1.34 0.47
CA VAL A 191 -5.46 1.76 -0.19
C VAL A 191 -5.27 3.27 -0.07
N LEU A 192 -4.08 3.70 0.35
CA LEU A 192 -3.67 5.09 0.31
C LEU A 192 -2.57 5.30 -0.71
N PHE A 193 -2.80 6.23 -1.63
CA PHE A 193 -1.77 6.77 -2.51
C PHE A 193 -1.26 8.07 -1.91
N LEU A 194 0.02 8.13 -1.59
CA LEU A 194 0.66 9.34 -1.08
C LEU A 194 1.50 9.96 -2.20
N ASP A 195 1.43 11.27 -2.30
CA ASP A 195 2.25 12.01 -3.25
C ASP A 195 2.64 13.39 -2.75
N THR A 196 3.59 13.99 -3.46
CA THR A 196 4.06 15.33 -3.19
C THR A 196 3.56 16.29 -4.27
N PHE A 197 3.15 17.50 -3.85
CA PHE A 197 2.95 18.61 -4.78
C PHE A 197 4.32 19.11 -5.26
N THR A 198 4.96 18.39 -6.17
CA THR A 198 6.22 18.82 -6.78
C THR A 198 6.00 19.52 -8.12
N GLN A 199 4.79 19.45 -8.69
CA GLN A 199 4.42 20.07 -9.99
C GLN A 199 2.92 20.43 -10.08
N LEU A 200 2.39 21.23 -9.16
CA LEU A 200 1.15 22.01 -9.43
C LEU A 200 1.52 23.41 -9.88
#